data_AF-A0A2D6X5L5-F1
#
_entry.id   AF-A0A2D6X5L5-F1
#
_cell.length_a   1.000
_cell.length_b   1.000
_cell.length_c   1.000
_cell.angle_alpha   90.00
_cell.angle_beta   90.00
_cell.angle_gamma   90.00
#
_symmetry.space_group_name_H-M   'P 1'
#
loop_
_entity.id
_entity.type
_entity.pdbx_description
1 polymer ?
#
loop_
_entity_poly.entity_id
_entity_poly.type
_entity_poly.pdbx_seq_one_letter_code
_entity_poly.pdbx_strand_id
1 'polypeptide(L)'
;MPTVDQQLAKLLQKGGNDAHLMLLDMIQDLQGQVAKFEGKVSSVPQDVTIHGAALGGVNMTVVGQIVDKVLKNIKGEKGDTPTRQDLMRLIIPLIPAAIPGRDGADGTSVNQADVVKEVLGKIPKAENGKDADEEKIIGQIEKDLPKLGTAMRDALELLQGDERLDQSAIKGLKEVMKDVKTAGQVFMRGGSAVNTVQFTDLSSSLDGSTKTFTVPRRRYIALFGTQFPIIYRPTTDYTGDGTAQLTLTSEVSAPEAGQSLILLHSRV
;
A
#
# COMPACT_ATOMS: atom_id res chain seq x y z
N MET A 1 21.74 -27.88 22.66
CA MET A 1 22.52 -26.62 22.55
C MET A 1 23.09 -26.32 23.94
N PRO A 2 24.29 -25.71 24.06
CA PRO A 2 24.79 -25.26 25.35
C PRO A 2 23.77 -24.31 25.99
N THR A 3 23.55 -24.42 27.30
CA THR A 3 22.65 -23.51 28.01
C THR A 3 23.22 -22.10 28.00
N VAL A 4 22.38 -21.08 28.19
CA VAL A 4 22.85 -19.69 28.15
C VAL A 4 23.92 -19.45 29.23
N ASP A 5 23.79 -20.08 30.39
CA ASP A 5 24.80 -20.03 31.45
C ASP A 5 26.17 -20.57 30.99
N GLN A 6 26.17 -21.60 30.14
CA GLN A 6 27.40 -22.16 29.56
C GLN A 6 28.00 -21.24 28.48
N GLN A 7 27.17 -20.47 27.77
CA GLN A 7 27.64 -19.49 26.79
C GLN A 7 28.18 -18.23 27.49
N LEU A 8 27.53 -17.78 28.56
CA LEU A 8 27.96 -16.66 29.40
C LEU A 8 29.29 -16.95 30.11
N ALA A 9 29.44 -18.15 30.68
CA ALA A 9 30.69 -18.59 31.31
C ALA A 9 31.86 -18.64 30.31
N LYS A 10 31.61 -19.06 29.06
CA LYS A 10 32.62 -19.04 27.99
C LYS A 10 32.99 -17.64 27.53
N LEU A 11 32.06 -16.69 27.55
CA LEU A 11 32.33 -15.30 27.20
C LEU A 11 33.11 -14.55 28.30
N LEU A 12 32.80 -14.83 29.56
CA LEU A 12 33.57 -14.32 30.71
C LEU A 12 35.02 -14.84 30.68
N GLN A 13 35.24 -16.12 30.40
CA GLN A 13 36.59 -16.69 30.27
C GLN A 13 37.40 -16.10 29.10
N LYS A 14 36.73 -15.54 28.08
CA LYS A 14 37.37 -14.93 26.91
C LYS A 14 37.56 -13.41 27.02
N GLY A 15 37.21 -12.81 28.16
CA GLY A 15 37.32 -11.36 28.35
C GLY A 15 36.33 -10.57 27.48
N GLY A 16 35.10 -11.07 27.32
CA GLY A 16 34.05 -10.36 26.58
C GLY A 16 33.79 -8.95 27.14
N ASN A 17 33.65 -7.97 26.25
CA ASN A 17 33.28 -6.61 26.61
C ASN A 17 31.75 -6.45 26.74
N ASP A 18 31.29 -5.31 27.25
CA ASP A 18 29.87 -5.03 27.51
C ASP A 18 28.97 -5.21 26.28
N ALA A 19 29.48 -4.99 25.07
CA ALA A 19 28.73 -5.22 23.83
C ALA A 19 28.39 -6.71 23.60
N HIS A 20 29.24 -7.63 24.05
CA HIS A 20 28.96 -9.07 23.97
C HIS A 20 27.88 -9.49 24.97
N LEU A 21 27.78 -8.82 26.12
CA LEU A 21 26.70 -9.04 27.10
C LEU A 21 25.36 -8.54 26.55
N MET A 22 25.33 -7.38 25.89
CA MET A 22 24.12 -6.89 25.22
C MET A 22 23.64 -7.81 24.10
N LEU A 23 24.56 -8.34 23.29
CA LEU A 23 24.20 -9.30 22.24
C LEU A 23 23.61 -10.60 22.80
N LEU A 24 24.12 -11.08 23.95
CA LEU A 24 23.57 -12.24 24.64
C LEU A 24 22.13 -11.99 25.14
N ASP A 25 21.89 -10.82 25.71
CA ASP A 25 20.57 -10.42 26.22
C ASP A 25 19.54 -10.32 25.07
N MET A 26 19.94 -9.74 23.94
CA MET A 26 19.12 -9.72 22.72
C MET A 26 18.80 -11.12 22.18
N ILE A 27 19.78 -12.03 22.20
CA ILE A 27 19.57 -13.42 21.77
C ILE A 27 18.60 -14.14 22.71
N GLN A 28 18.68 -13.89 24.02
CA GLN A 28 17.75 -14.45 25.00
C GLN A 28 16.32 -13.95 24.79
N ASP A 29 16.14 -12.65 24.56
CA ASP A 29 14.80 -12.10 24.29
C ASP A 29 14.20 -12.72 23.01
N LEU A 30 15.00 -12.82 21.95
CA LEU A 30 14.58 -13.48 20.71
C LEU A 30 14.19 -14.96 20.93
N GLN A 31 14.97 -15.71 21.71
CA GLN A 31 14.64 -17.09 22.05
C GLN A 31 13.32 -17.19 22.85
N GLY A 32 13.08 -16.26 23.77
CA GLY A 32 11.83 -16.16 24.52
C GLY A 32 10.63 -15.84 23.61
N GLN A 33 10.81 -14.98 22.62
CA GLN A 33 9.79 -14.67 21.61
C GLN A 33 9.49 -15.87 20.71
N VAL A 34 10.52 -16.60 20.26
CA VAL A 34 10.36 -17.84 19.47
C VAL A 34 9.60 -18.89 20.26
N ALA A 35 9.93 -19.12 21.53
CA ALA A 35 9.22 -20.07 22.39
C ALA A 35 7.73 -19.70 22.58
N LYS A 36 7.42 -18.40 22.74
CA LYS A 36 6.03 -17.91 22.76
C LYS A 36 5.32 -18.15 21.43
N PHE A 37 6.03 -18.08 20.31
CA PHE A 37 5.47 -18.33 18.98
C PHE A 37 5.21 -19.82 18.76
N GLU A 38 6.15 -20.70 19.11
CA GLU A 38 5.98 -22.16 19.04
C GLU A 38 4.80 -22.65 19.89
N GLY A 39 4.62 -22.10 21.10
CA GLY A 39 3.45 -22.39 21.93
C GLY A 39 2.14 -22.01 21.24
N LYS A 40 2.09 -20.88 20.51
CA LYS A 40 0.91 -20.50 19.72
C LYS A 40 0.71 -21.39 18.49
N VAL A 41 1.79 -21.85 17.85
CA VAL A 41 1.69 -22.79 16.72
C VAL A 41 1.18 -24.15 17.17
N SER A 42 1.53 -24.63 18.37
CA SER A 42 0.97 -25.87 18.94
C SER A 42 -0.52 -25.80 19.30
N SER A 43 -1.09 -24.59 19.39
CA SER A 43 -2.54 -24.38 19.57
C SER A 43 -3.32 -24.40 18.25
N VAL A 44 -2.65 -24.52 17.11
CA VAL A 44 -3.29 -24.82 15.83
C VAL A 44 -3.68 -26.32 15.86
N PRO A 45 -4.97 -26.67 15.74
CA PRO A 45 -5.42 -28.06 15.80
C PRO A 45 -4.64 -28.93 14.80
N GLN A 46 -3.98 -29.98 15.29
CA GLN A 46 -3.23 -30.92 14.44
C GLN A 46 -4.13 -31.78 13.53
N ASP A 47 -5.45 -31.70 13.72
CA ASP A 47 -6.45 -32.44 12.94
C ASP A 47 -6.94 -31.68 11.69
N VAL A 48 -6.12 -30.81 11.10
CA VAL A 48 -6.33 -30.43 9.69
C VAL A 48 -5.81 -31.57 8.82
N THR A 49 -6.50 -32.71 8.88
CA THR A 49 -6.35 -33.79 7.90
C THR A 49 -6.98 -33.29 6.61
N ILE A 50 -6.17 -32.73 5.72
CA ILE A 50 -6.61 -32.43 4.36
C ILE A 50 -6.80 -33.77 3.66
N HIS A 51 -8.01 -34.33 3.75
CA HIS A 51 -8.39 -35.50 2.97
C HIS A 51 -8.41 -35.12 1.49
N GLY A 52 -7.25 -35.30 0.85
CA GLY A 52 -7.08 -35.26 -0.58
C GLY A 52 -7.66 -36.50 -1.23
N ALA A 53 -8.98 -36.55 -1.36
CA ALA A 53 -9.65 -37.42 -2.32
C ALA A 53 -11.01 -36.80 -2.65
N ALA A 54 -11.12 -36.27 -3.86
CA ALA A 54 -12.31 -35.64 -4.42
C ALA A 54 -12.73 -34.33 -3.74
N LEU A 55 -12.23 -33.21 -4.26
CA LEU A 55 -13.02 -32.04 -4.67
C LEU A 55 -12.08 -31.00 -5.30
N GLY A 56 -12.48 -30.49 -6.46
CA GLY A 56 -11.66 -29.61 -7.28
C GLY A 56 -11.36 -28.26 -6.62
N GLY A 57 -10.18 -27.74 -6.95
CA GLY A 57 -9.89 -26.32 -6.89
C GLY A 57 -9.81 -25.72 -5.48
N VAL A 58 -8.84 -26.16 -4.67
CA VAL A 58 -8.35 -25.30 -3.59
C VAL A 58 -7.66 -24.10 -4.24
N ASN A 59 -8.38 -22.99 -4.30
CA ASN A 59 -7.91 -21.73 -4.87
C ASN A 59 -6.61 -21.29 -4.15
N MET A 60 -5.51 -21.17 -4.91
CA MET A 60 -4.22 -20.62 -4.47
C MET A 60 -4.32 -19.24 -3.79
N THR A 61 -5.47 -18.58 -3.89
CA THR A 61 -5.78 -17.28 -3.31
C THR A 61 -5.62 -17.23 -1.78
N VAL A 62 -5.98 -18.30 -1.06
CA VAL A 62 -5.90 -18.30 0.43
C VAL A 62 -4.46 -18.36 0.91
N VAL A 63 -3.60 -19.10 0.23
CA VAL A 63 -2.16 -19.16 0.53
C VAL A 63 -1.51 -17.80 0.25
N GLY A 64 -1.89 -17.14 -0.85
CA GLY A 64 -1.43 -15.78 -1.16
C GLY A 64 -1.79 -14.76 -0.08
N GLN A 65 -3.01 -14.81 0.46
CA GLN A 65 -3.45 -13.90 1.53
C GLN A 65 -2.68 -14.11 2.84
N ILE A 66 -2.34 -15.35 3.18
CA ILE A 66 -1.55 -15.64 4.39
C ILE A 66 -0.11 -15.16 4.20
N VAL A 67 0.50 -15.41 3.03
CA VAL A 67 1.86 -14.96 2.71
C VAL A 67 1.95 -13.43 2.68
N ASP A 68 0.98 -12.72 2.11
CA ASP A 68 0.96 -11.25 2.11
C ASP A 68 0.82 -10.66 3.51
N LYS A 69 0.04 -11.32 4.38
CA LYS A 69 -0.14 -10.88 5.77
C LYS A 69 1.15 -11.09 6.59
N VAL A 70 1.86 -12.19 6.34
CA VAL A 70 3.17 -12.47 6.95
C VAL A 70 4.23 -11.50 6.41
N LEU A 71 4.29 -11.24 5.09
CA LEU A 71 5.24 -10.30 4.49
C LEU A 71 5.01 -8.84 4.94
N LYS A 72 3.76 -8.43 5.17
CA LYS A 72 3.45 -7.10 5.73
C LYS A 72 3.94 -6.95 7.17
N ASN A 73 4.01 -8.04 7.94
CA ASN A 73 4.49 -8.03 9.31
C ASN A 73 6.02 -8.23 9.42
N ILE A 74 6.68 -8.70 8.37
CA ILE A 74 8.16 -8.79 8.29
C ILE A 74 8.77 -7.50 7.73
N LYS A 75 7.95 -6.55 7.25
CA LYS A 75 8.42 -5.24 6.85
C LYS A 75 8.96 -4.54 8.10
N GLY A 76 10.28 -4.60 8.27
CA GLY A 76 10.98 -4.00 9.39
C GLY A 76 10.58 -2.53 9.54
N GLU A 77 10.75 -2.00 10.76
CA GLU A 77 10.50 -0.59 11.01
C GLU A 77 11.19 0.25 9.94
N LYS A 78 10.47 1.24 9.41
CA LYS A 78 11.00 2.14 8.37
C LYS A 78 12.27 2.75 8.95
N GLY A 79 13.43 2.33 8.43
CA GLY A 79 14.71 2.82 8.92
C GLY A 79 14.69 4.33 8.96
N ASP A 80 15.14 4.90 10.08
CA ASP A 80 15.17 6.34 10.27
C ASP A 80 15.94 6.98 9.11
N THR A 81 15.37 8.03 8.54
CA THR A 81 16.07 8.80 7.51
C THR A 81 17.30 9.43 8.17
N PRO A 82 18.53 9.13 7.71
CA PRO A 82 19.74 9.59 8.37
C PRO A 82 19.74 11.12 8.45
N THR A 83 20.16 11.65 9.60
CA THR A 83 20.21 13.09 9.78
C THR A 83 21.33 13.69 8.93
N ARG A 84 21.28 15.01 8.71
CA ARG A 84 22.39 15.73 8.05
C ARG A 84 23.73 15.49 8.76
N GLN A 85 23.73 15.36 10.09
CA GLN A 85 24.94 15.08 10.86
C GLN A 85 25.46 13.66 10.61
N ASP A 86 24.58 12.66 10.50
CA ASP A 86 24.96 11.28 10.17
C ASP A 86 25.56 11.20 8.76
N LEU A 87 24.96 11.90 7.80
CA LEU A 87 25.52 12.02 6.46
C LEU A 87 26.89 12.72 6.46
N MET A 88 27.06 13.79 7.23
CA MET A 88 28.37 14.46 7.30
C MET A 88 29.44 13.60 7.98
N ARG A 89 29.09 12.83 9.01
CA ARG A 89 30.02 11.85 9.63
C ARG A 89 30.49 10.78 8.65
N LEU A 90 29.62 10.35 7.74
CA LEU A 90 29.96 9.35 6.73
C LEU A 90 30.75 9.94 5.55
N ILE A 91 30.43 11.17 5.13
CA ILE A 91 30.99 11.78 3.92
C ILE A 91 32.35 12.42 4.17
N ILE A 92 32.55 13.14 5.28
CA ILE A 92 33.80 13.89 5.54
C ILE A 92 35.06 13.03 5.43
N PRO A 93 35.12 11.80 5.98
CA PRO A 93 36.30 10.94 5.86
C PRO A 93 36.59 10.47 4.43
N LEU A 94 35.60 10.51 3.54
CA LEU A 94 35.73 10.07 2.15
C LEU A 94 36.16 11.18 1.20
N ILE A 95 36.13 12.44 1.64
CA ILE A 95 36.63 13.57 0.86
C ILE A 95 38.14 13.65 1.09
N PRO A 96 38.98 13.34 0.09
CA PRO A 96 40.42 13.51 0.22
C PRO A 96 40.76 14.98 0.49
N ALA A 97 41.88 15.23 1.16
CA ALA A 97 42.39 16.58 1.35
C ALA A 97 42.46 17.31 0.01
N ALA A 98 42.12 18.62 0.01
CA ALA A 98 42.19 19.43 -1.19
C ALA A 98 43.57 19.29 -1.83
N ILE A 99 43.61 18.84 -3.08
CA ILE A 99 44.86 18.74 -3.83
C ILE A 99 45.34 20.19 -4.00
N PRO A 100 46.49 20.59 -3.42
CA PRO A 100 47.03 21.90 -3.69
C PRO A 100 47.22 22.01 -5.20
N GLY A 101 46.65 23.06 -5.80
CA GLY A 101 46.86 23.34 -7.21
C GLY A 101 48.35 23.36 -7.48
N ARG A 102 48.78 22.85 -8.64
CA ARG A 102 50.16 23.10 -9.08
C ARG A 102 50.33 24.61 -9.12
N ASP A 103 51.31 25.13 -8.40
CA ASP A 103 51.83 26.45 -8.68
C ASP A 103 52.15 26.46 -10.19
N GLY A 104 51.64 27.47 -10.91
CA GLY A 104 52.04 27.67 -12.30
C GLY A 104 53.56 27.66 -12.36
N ALA A 105 54.15 27.01 -13.37
CA ALA A 105 55.59 26.71 -13.48
C ALA A 105 56.51 27.95 -13.39
N ASP A 106 55.93 29.13 -13.35
CA ASP A 106 56.54 30.43 -13.52
C ASP A 106 56.02 31.47 -12.50
N GLY A 107 55.12 31.09 -11.57
CA GLY A 107 54.64 31.98 -10.50
C GLY A 107 53.88 33.23 -10.97
N THR A 108 53.75 33.42 -12.28
CA THR A 108 52.93 34.44 -12.92
C THR A 108 51.48 33.97 -12.87
N SER A 109 50.65 34.70 -12.12
CA SER A 109 49.20 34.57 -12.17
C SER A 109 48.77 34.58 -13.63
N VAL A 110 48.25 33.46 -14.13
CA VAL A 110 47.77 33.37 -15.50
C VAL A 110 46.75 34.49 -15.69
N ASN A 111 47.03 35.40 -16.62
CA ASN A 111 46.14 36.52 -16.88
C ASN A 111 44.80 35.93 -17.34
N GLN A 112 43.79 36.03 -16.47
CA GLN A 112 42.48 35.43 -16.72
C GLN A 112 41.89 35.89 -18.05
N ALA A 113 42.20 37.12 -18.48
CA ALA A 113 41.75 37.66 -19.75
C ALA A 113 42.30 36.88 -20.95
N ASP A 114 43.54 36.41 -20.88
CA ASP A 114 44.19 35.68 -21.98
C ASP A 114 43.65 34.25 -22.10
N VAL A 115 43.40 33.59 -20.96
CA VAL A 115 42.76 32.27 -20.92
C VAL A 115 41.34 32.33 -21.44
N VAL A 116 40.55 33.33 -21.00
CA VAL A 116 39.18 33.52 -21.46
C VAL A 116 39.15 33.80 -22.96
N LYS A 117 40.08 34.61 -23.48
CA LYS A 117 40.19 34.91 -24.91
C LYS A 117 40.57 33.68 -25.74
N GLU A 118 41.51 32.87 -25.26
CA GLU A 118 41.91 31.63 -25.94
C GLU A 118 40.76 30.61 -25.98
N VAL A 119 40.07 30.43 -24.85
CA VAL A 119 38.92 29.52 -24.75
C VAL A 119 37.76 30.00 -25.62
N LEU A 120 37.41 31.29 -25.58
CA LEU A 120 36.35 31.86 -26.43
C LEU A 120 36.66 31.75 -27.93
N GLY A 121 37.94 31.82 -28.32
CA GLY A 121 38.35 31.63 -29.72
C GLY A 121 38.22 30.19 -30.21
N LYS A 122 38.24 29.20 -29.30
CA LYS A 122 38.08 27.77 -29.62
C LYS A 122 36.62 27.32 -29.61
N ILE A 123 35.72 28.08 -29.00
CA ILE A 123 34.28 27.78 -29.05
C ILE A 123 33.79 28.19 -30.46
N PRO A 124 33.34 27.23 -31.29
CA PRO A 124 32.79 27.58 -32.59
C PRO A 124 31.60 28.53 -32.38
N LYS A 125 31.61 29.67 -33.08
CA LYS A 125 30.49 30.60 -33.07
C LYS A 125 29.32 29.88 -33.74
N ALA A 126 28.29 29.54 -32.96
CA ALA A 126 27.06 29.01 -33.52
C ALA A 126 26.47 30.05 -34.49
N GLU A 127 26.31 29.69 -35.77
CA GLU A 127 25.63 30.55 -36.74
C GLU A 127 24.13 30.51 -36.46
N ASN A 128 23.64 31.41 -35.59
CA ASN A 128 22.22 31.77 -35.39
C ASN A 128 21.19 30.71 -35.84
N GLY A 129 21.21 29.53 -35.23
CA GLY A 129 20.21 28.48 -35.44
C GLY A 129 20.13 27.88 -36.86
N LYS A 130 21.07 28.16 -37.78
CA LYS A 130 21.05 27.58 -39.14
C LYS A 130 21.60 26.14 -39.22
N ASP A 131 22.43 25.76 -38.26
CA ASP A 131 23.02 24.41 -38.18
C ASP A 131 22.15 23.42 -37.38
N ALA A 132 21.05 23.93 -36.82
CA ALA A 132 20.06 23.15 -36.11
C ALA A 132 19.15 22.45 -37.13
N ASP A 133 19.42 21.16 -37.37
CA ASP A 133 18.54 20.28 -38.13
C ASP A 133 17.18 20.17 -37.41
N GLU A 134 16.21 20.98 -37.86
CA GLU A 134 14.89 21.12 -37.24
C GLU A 134 14.20 19.76 -37.07
N GLU A 135 14.35 18.85 -38.04
CA GLU A 135 13.76 17.52 -37.98
C GLU A 135 14.38 16.68 -36.85
N LYS A 136 15.70 16.75 -36.67
CA LYS A 136 16.38 16.05 -35.56
C LYS A 136 15.99 16.62 -34.20
N ILE A 137 15.81 17.93 -34.10
CA ILE A 137 15.41 18.58 -32.85
C ILE A 137 13.97 18.22 -32.50
N ILE A 138 13.05 18.30 -33.47
CA ILE A 138 11.65 17.90 -33.28
C ILE A 138 11.57 16.41 -32.89
N GLY A 139 12.28 15.53 -33.60
CA GLY A 139 12.31 14.11 -33.29
C GLY A 139 12.87 13.79 -31.90
N GLN A 140 13.87 14.56 -31.43
CA GLN A 140 14.40 14.41 -30.09
C GLN A 140 13.41 14.93 -29.02
N ILE A 141 12.74 16.06 -29.28
CA ILE A 141 11.69 16.60 -28.40
C ILE A 141 10.53 15.61 -28.27
N GLU A 142 10.05 15.04 -29.38
CA GLU A 142 8.97 14.05 -29.35
C GLU A 142 9.35 12.78 -28.59
N LYS A 143 10.60 12.33 -28.72
CA LYS A 143 11.12 11.18 -27.99
C LYS A 143 11.23 11.42 -26.48
N ASP A 144 11.53 12.65 -26.08
CA ASP A 144 11.69 13.02 -24.67
C ASP A 144 10.40 13.55 -24.02
N LEU A 145 9.39 13.93 -24.81
CA LEU A 145 8.08 14.40 -24.34
C LEU A 145 7.43 13.45 -23.31
N PRO A 146 7.43 12.11 -23.51
CA PRO A 146 6.85 11.18 -22.53
C PRO A 146 7.56 11.20 -21.18
N LYS A 147 8.87 11.48 -21.15
CA LYS A 147 9.65 11.55 -19.90
C LYS A 147 9.24 12.76 -19.07
N LEU A 148 8.90 13.87 -19.73
CA LEU A 148 8.41 15.09 -19.09
C LEU A 148 6.99 14.93 -18.52
N GLY A 149 6.19 14.00 -19.05
CA GLY A 149 4.81 13.80 -18.60
C GLY A 149 4.69 13.50 -17.10
N THR A 150 5.61 12.69 -16.56
CA THR A 150 5.65 12.38 -15.12
C THR A 150 6.00 13.60 -14.28
N ALA A 151 7.07 14.31 -14.62
CA ALA A 151 7.50 15.52 -13.91
C ALA A 151 6.43 16.63 -13.97
N MET A 152 5.76 16.80 -15.12
CA MET A 152 4.66 17.77 -15.26
C MET A 152 3.45 17.39 -14.40
N ARG A 153 3.06 16.11 -14.38
CA ARG A 153 1.97 15.63 -13.52
C ARG A 153 2.31 15.88 -12.05
N ASP A 154 3.49 15.47 -11.61
CA ASP A 154 3.90 15.57 -10.21
C ASP A 154 3.98 17.05 -9.78
N ALA A 155 4.44 17.94 -10.66
CA ALA A 155 4.42 19.39 -10.41
C ALA A 155 2.99 19.94 -10.29
N LEU A 156 2.05 19.49 -11.11
CA LEU A 156 0.64 19.90 -11.03
C LEU A 156 -0.05 19.37 -9.76
N GLU A 157 0.36 18.23 -9.23
CA GLU A 157 -0.16 17.68 -7.97
C GLU A 157 0.29 18.48 -6.73
N LEU A 158 1.41 19.19 -6.80
CA LEU A 158 1.92 20.03 -5.71
C LEU A 158 1.19 21.37 -5.58
N LEU A 159 0.48 21.82 -6.62
CA LEU A 159 -0.24 23.09 -6.61
C LEU A 159 -1.45 23.03 -5.65
N GLN A 160 -1.62 24.08 -4.83
CA GLN A 160 -2.69 24.17 -3.83
C GLN A 160 -3.54 25.43 -4.02
N GLY A 161 -4.79 25.37 -3.53
CA GLY A 161 -5.72 26.52 -3.57
C GLY A 161 -5.92 27.08 -4.97
N ASP A 162 -5.71 28.39 -5.10
CA ASP A 162 -5.92 29.16 -6.34
C ASP A 162 -4.78 28.99 -7.36
N GLU A 163 -3.67 28.34 -6.99
CA GLU A 163 -2.58 28.01 -7.92
C GLU A 163 -2.89 26.76 -8.75
N ARG A 164 -3.98 26.04 -8.45
CA ARG A 164 -4.37 24.85 -9.20
C ARG A 164 -4.79 25.21 -10.62
N LEU A 165 -4.53 24.29 -11.54
CA LEU A 165 -4.90 24.45 -12.95
C LEU A 165 -6.42 24.60 -13.09
N ASP A 166 -6.85 25.74 -13.64
CA ASP A 166 -8.26 25.99 -13.93
C ASP A 166 -8.79 24.95 -14.93
N GLN A 167 -10.01 24.46 -14.70
CA GLN A 167 -10.70 23.56 -15.62
C GLN A 167 -10.76 24.11 -17.05
N SER A 168 -10.88 25.44 -17.21
CA SER A 168 -10.92 26.08 -18.54
C SER A 168 -9.60 25.98 -19.31
N ALA A 169 -8.49 25.73 -18.62
CA ALA A 169 -7.19 25.54 -19.25
C ALA A 169 -7.05 24.16 -19.92
N ILE A 170 -7.93 23.20 -19.58
CA ILE A 170 -7.92 21.85 -20.16
C ILE A 170 -8.98 21.76 -21.26
N LYS A 171 -8.53 21.77 -22.52
CA LYS A 171 -9.39 21.65 -23.70
C LYS A 171 -10.22 20.36 -23.65
N GLY A 172 -11.55 20.47 -23.79
CA GLY A 172 -12.47 19.32 -23.84
C GLY A 172 -12.93 18.80 -22.47
N LEU A 173 -12.36 19.27 -21.36
CA LEU A 173 -12.71 18.78 -20.02
C LEU A 173 -14.14 19.18 -19.60
N LYS A 174 -14.64 20.32 -20.10
CA LYS A 174 -15.98 20.80 -19.80
C LYS A 174 -17.06 19.89 -20.40
N GLU A 175 -16.83 19.42 -21.62
CA GLU A 175 -17.70 18.51 -22.36
C GLU A 175 -17.74 17.15 -21.67
N VAL A 176 -16.57 16.58 -21.34
CA VAL A 176 -16.47 15.32 -20.59
C VAL A 176 -17.19 15.41 -19.24
N MET A 177 -17.01 16.51 -18.50
CA MET A 177 -17.71 16.72 -17.23
C MET A 177 -19.23 16.85 -17.40
N LYS A 178 -19.70 17.46 -18.50
CA LYS A 178 -21.12 17.53 -18.82
C LYS A 178 -21.68 16.15 -19.14
N ASP A 179 -20.95 15.33 -19.89
CA ASP A 179 -21.35 13.97 -20.24
C ASP A 179 -21.37 13.06 -19.00
N VAL A 180 -20.37 13.17 -18.12
CA VAL A 180 -20.33 12.45 -16.83
C VAL A 180 -21.48 12.88 -15.92
N LYS A 181 -21.78 14.18 -15.83
CA LYS A 181 -22.94 14.66 -15.05
C LYS A 181 -24.26 14.16 -15.64
N THR A 182 -24.37 14.12 -16.96
CA THR A 182 -25.56 13.61 -17.66
C THR A 182 -25.69 12.11 -17.44
N ALA A 183 -24.62 11.33 -17.56
CA ALA A 183 -24.61 9.89 -17.28
C ALA A 183 -24.92 9.59 -15.80
N GLY A 184 -24.32 10.33 -14.87
CA GLY A 184 -24.61 10.21 -13.43
C GLY A 184 -26.04 10.62 -13.07
N GLN A 185 -26.62 11.59 -13.78
CA GLN A 185 -28.03 11.97 -13.61
C GLN A 185 -29.00 10.97 -14.26
N VAL A 186 -28.63 10.32 -15.37
CA VAL A 186 -29.43 9.23 -15.97
C VAL A 186 -29.52 8.05 -15.00
N PHE A 187 -28.48 7.77 -14.20
CA PHE A 187 -28.54 6.79 -13.12
C PHE A 187 -29.44 7.18 -11.93
N MET A 188 -29.78 8.46 -11.74
CA MET A 188 -30.61 8.92 -10.62
C MET A 188 -32.01 9.41 -11.02
N ARG A 189 -32.31 9.59 -12.31
CA ARG A 189 -33.55 10.26 -12.77
C ARG A 189 -34.32 9.58 -13.90
N GLY A 190 -34.10 8.28 -14.11
CA GLY A 190 -35.02 7.40 -14.84
C GLY A 190 -35.30 6.15 -14.00
N GLY A 191 -36.44 5.99 -13.34
CA GLY A 191 -37.74 5.97 -13.99
C GLY A 191 -37.99 4.67 -14.76
N SER A 192 -37.04 3.73 -14.75
CA SER A 192 -37.29 2.36 -15.19
C SER A 192 -37.42 1.47 -13.96
N ALA A 193 -38.47 0.66 -13.93
CA ALA A 193 -38.83 -0.30 -12.90
C ALA A 193 -37.81 -1.46 -12.84
N VAL A 194 -36.53 -1.14 -12.65
CA VAL A 194 -35.47 -2.11 -12.39
C VAL A 194 -35.36 -2.28 -10.89
N ASN A 195 -35.86 -3.43 -10.41
CA ASN A 195 -35.67 -4.02 -9.08
C ASN A 195 -34.70 -3.25 -8.18
N THR A 196 -35.18 -2.18 -7.54
CA THR A 196 -34.34 -1.38 -6.65
C THR A 196 -33.92 -2.28 -5.51
N VAL A 197 -32.63 -2.61 -5.50
CA VAL A 197 -31.99 -3.27 -4.38
C VAL A 197 -32.03 -2.30 -3.20
N GLN A 198 -32.67 -2.73 -2.13
CA GLN A 198 -32.80 -2.01 -0.88
C GLN A 198 -32.08 -2.80 0.22
N PHE A 199 -31.72 -2.10 1.28
CA PHE A 199 -31.15 -2.70 2.47
C PHE A 199 -32.10 -2.51 3.65
N THR A 200 -32.17 -3.50 4.52
CA THR A 200 -32.79 -3.42 5.84
C THR A 200 -31.73 -3.74 6.88
N ASP A 201 -31.54 -2.81 7.81
CA ASP A 201 -30.66 -3.00 8.96
C ASP A 201 -31.43 -3.72 10.07
N LEU A 202 -30.96 -4.91 10.45
CA LEU A 202 -31.53 -5.76 11.50
C LEU A 202 -30.72 -5.70 12.81
N SER A 203 -29.69 -4.86 12.86
CA SER A 203 -28.70 -4.81 13.95
C SER A 203 -29.33 -4.45 15.30
N SER A 204 -30.42 -3.67 15.29
CA SER A 204 -31.15 -3.29 16.50
C SER A 204 -31.89 -4.44 17.19
N SER A 205 -32.09 -5.57 16.48
CA SER A 205 -32.76 -6.76 17.00
C SER A 205 -31.79 -7.86 17.44
N LEU A 206 -30.48 -7.58 17.47
CA LEU A 206 -29.45 -8.55 17.86
C LEU A 206 -29.24 -8.50 19.38
N ASP A 207 -29.54 -9.61 20.04
CA ASP A 207 -29.44 -9.77 21.50
C ASP A 207 -28.64 -11.03 21.90
N GLY A 208 -28.02 -11.71 20.94
CA GLY A 208 -27.32 -12.99 21.15
C GLY A 208 -28.23 -14.22 21.22
N SER A 209 -29.55 -14.07 21.10
CA SER A 209 -30.53 -15.15 21.15
C SER A 209 -31.54 -15.15 19.99
N THR A 210 -31.87 -13.98 19.47
CA THR A 210 -32.85 -13.77 18.39
C THR A 210 -32.31 -14.30 17.06
N LYS A 211 -33.04 -15.25 16.48
CA LYS A 211 -32.76 -15.83 15.15
C LYS A 211 -33.81 -15.51 14.09
N THR A 212 -34.96 -14.98 14.49
CA THR A 212 -36.07 -14.69 13.59
C THR A 212 -36.31 -13.19 13.54
N PHE A 213 -36.30 -12.63 12.33
CA PHE A 213 -36.38 -11.20 12.08
C PHE A 213 -37.60 -10.89 11.21
N THR A 214 -38.34 -9.86 11.58
CA THR A 214 -39.39 -9.31 10.72
C THR A 214 -38.78 -8.42 9.64
N VAL A 215 -39.01 -8.76 8.38
CA VAL A 215 -38.44 -8.06 7.23
C VAL A 215 -39.54 -7.69 6.23
N PRO A 216 -39.34 -6.65 5.40
CA PRO A 216 -40.32 -6.29 4.37
C PRO A 216 -40.57 -7.43 3.38
N ARG A 217 -41.81 -7.57 2.89
CA ARG A 217 -42.23 -8.64 1.96
C ARG A 217 -41.60 -8.56 0.59
N ARG A 218 -40.44 -9.18 0.42
CA ARG A 218 -39.51 -8.94 -0.69
C ARG A 218 -38.64 -10.15 -1.00
N ARG A 219 -37.98 -10.12 -2.17
CA ARG A 219 -37.04 -11.16 -2.57
C ARG A 219 -35.69 -10.90 -1.92
N TYR A 220 -35.22 -11.83 -1.10
CA TYR A 220 -33.92 -11.73 -0.44
C TYR A 220 -32.80 -11.96 -1.45
N ILE A 221 -31.78 -11.08 -1.45
CA ILE A 221 -30.63 -11.15 -2.34
C ILE A 221 -29.42 -11.69 -1.58
N ALA A 222 -29.09 -11.09 -0.44
CA ALA A 222 -27.95 -11.48 0.38
C ALA A 222 -28.13 -11.01 1.84
N LEU A 223 -27.48 -11.68 2.77
CA LEU A 223 -27.44 -11.32 4.19
C LEU A 223 -25.98 -11.23 4.65
N PHE A 224 -25.62 -10.10 5.24
CA PHE A 224 -24.27 -9.79 5.69
C PHE A 224 -24.26 -9.52 7.19
N GLY A 225 -23.22 -9.97 7.89
CA GLY A 225 -23.01 -9.62 9.29
C GLY A 225 -21.54 -9.38 9.62
N THR A 226 -21.30 -8.93 10.84
CA THR A 226 -19.93 -8.72 11.38
C THR A 226 -19.40 -9.92 12.16
N GLN A 227 -20.29 -10.80 12.62
CA GLN A 227 -19.94 -12.07 13.27
C GLN A 227 -19.77 -13.16 12.22
N PHE A 228 -18.86 -14.12 12.44
CA PHE A 228 -18.65 -15.21 11.49
C PHE A 228 -19.87 -16.16 11.47
N PRO A 229 -20.42 -16.49 10.28
CA PRO A 229 -19.95 -16.11 8.94
C PRO A 229 -20.32 -14.66 8.54
N ILE A 230 -19.38 -13.93 7.92
CA ILE A 230 -19.61 -12.54 7.45
C ILE A 230 -20.67 -12.50 6.32
N ILE A 231 -20.72 -13.53 5.49
CA ILE A 231 -21.67 -13.69 4.40
C ILE A 231 -22.49 -14.94 4.70
N TYR A 232 -23.79 -14.76 4.92
CA TYR A 232 -24.71 -15.86 5.20
C TYR A 232 -25.22 -16.41 3.87
N ARG A 233 -25.20 -17.73 3.72
CA ARG A 233 -25.71 -18.45 2.56
C ARG A 233 -27.21 -18.69 2.68
N PRO A 234 -28.01 -18.37 1.64
CA PRO A 234 -29.41 -18.76 1.60
C PRO A 234 -29.55 -20.28 1.78
N THR A 235 -30.66 -20.71 2.38
CA THR A 235 -31.03 -22.10 2.73
C THR A 235 -30.14 -22.81 3.74
N THR A 236 -28.84 -22.52 3.76
CA THR A 236 -27.89 -23.15 4.70
C THR A 236 -27.80 -22.37 6.00
N ASP A 237 -27.54 -21.07 5.93
CA ASP A 237 -27.30 -20.23 7.12
C ASP A 237 -28.57 -19.44 7.50
N TYR A 238 -29.47 -19.19 6.54
CA TYR A 238 -30.78 -18.59 6.80
C TYR A 238 -31.84 -19.06 5.80
N THR A 239 -33.11 -19.00 6.23
CA THR A 239 -34.29 -19.25 5.40
C THR A 239 -35.22 -18.05 5.42
N GLY A 240 -36.06 -17.96 4.38
CA GLY A 240 -37.10 -16.96 4.26
C GLY A 240 -38.42 -17.61 3.92
N ASP A 241 -39.49 -17.15 4.54
CA ASP A 241 -40.85 -17.61 4.21
C ASP A 241 -41.41 -16.95 2.94
N GLY A 242 -40.65 -16.02 2.34
CA GLY A 242 -41.07 -15.22 1.19
C GLY A 242 -42.17 -14.21 1.51
N THR A 243 -42.53 -14.05 2.80
CA THR A 243 -43.57 -13.13 3.25
C THR A 243 -43.02 -12.02 4.13
N ALA A 244 -42.57 -12.28 5.35
CA ALA A 244 -42.14 -11.23 6.25
C ALA A 244 -41.14 -11.71 7.29
N GLN A 245 -40.69 -12.96 7.19
CA GLN A 245 -39.77 -13.53 8.16
C GLN A 245 -38.50 -14.02 7.50
N LEU A 246 -37.38 -13.67 8.13
CA LEU A 246 -36.07 -14.25 7.89
C LEU A 246 -35.65 -14.98 9.16
N THR A 247 -35.28 -16.26 9.04
CA THR A 247 -34.89 -17.11 10.18
C THR A 247 -33.49 -17.66 9.94
N LEU A 248 -32.55 -17.38 10.84
CA LEU A 248 -31.24 -18.03 10.86
C LEU A 248 -31.38 -19.50 11.24
N THR A 249 -30.67 -20.38 10.55
CA THR A 249 -30.76 -21.83 10.78
C THR A 249 -29.98 -22.25 12.04
N SER A 250 -29.90 -23.56 12.29
CA SER A 250 -29.05 -24.15 13.32
C SER A 250 -27.55 -24.04 13.00
N GLU A 251 -27.18 -23.86 11.73
CA GLU A 251 -25.77 -23.87 11.27
C GLU A 251 -24.98 -22.63 11.70
N VAL A 252 -25.67 -21.57 12.12
CA VAL A 252 -25.08 -20.31 12.59
C VAL A 252 -25.60 -19.94 13.96
N SER A 253 -24.77 -19.32 14.80
CA SER A 253 -25.21 -18.75 16.08
C SER A 253 -26.05 -17.49 15.88
N ALA A 254 -26.91 -17.17 16.84
CA ALA A 254 -27.57 -15.86 16.86
C ALA A 254 -26.50 -14.77 17.03
N PRO A 255 -26.55 -13.66 16.27
CA PRO A 255 -25.56 -12.60 16.40
C PRO A 255 -25.67 -11.89 17.75
N GLU A 256 -24.53 -11.58 18.36
CA GLU A 256 -24.46 -10.89 19.65
C GLU A 256 -24.90 -9.43 19.58
N ALA A 257 -25.32 -8.87 20.73
CA ALA A 257 -25.60 -7.45 20.85
C ALA A 257 -24.36 -6.61 20.47
N GLY A 258 -24.57 -5.53 19.71
CA GLY A 258 -23.50 -4.66 19.22
C GLY A 258 -22.84 -5.14 17.92
N GLN A 259 -23.21 -6.31 17.38
CA GLN A 259 -22.87 -6.71 16.01
C GLN A 259 -23.76 -5.99 14.98
N SER A 260 -23.45 -6.14 13.69
CA SER A 260 -24.31 -5.68 12.60
C SER A 260 -24.87 -6.85 11.80
N LEU A 261 -26.11 -6.72 11.32
CA LEU A 261 -26.76 -7.66 10.41
C LEU A 261 -27.59 -6.89 9.38
N ILE A 262 -27.20 -6.96 8.11
CA ILE A 262 -27.79 -6.20 7.00
C ILE A 262 -28.37 -7.16 5.96
N LEU A 263 -29.67 -7.05 5.71
CA LEU A 263 -30.37 -7.76 4.64
C LEU A 263 -30.44 -6.91 3.38
N LEU A 264 -29.94 -7.44 2.27
CA LEU A 264 -30.12 -6.89 0.94
C LEU A 264 -31.31 -7.59 0.25
N HIS A 265 -32.27 -6.82 -0.25
CA HIS A 265 -33.50 -7.35 -0.88
C HIS A 265 -33.97 -6.49 -2.04
N SER A 266 -34.73 -7.05 -2.98
CA SER A 266 -35.39 -6.26 -4.04
C SER A 266 -36.87 -6.13 -3.78
N ARG A 267 -37.44 -4.99 -4.18
CA ARG A 267 -38.90 -4.89 -4.36
C ARG A 267 -39.34 -5.97 -5.36
N VAL A 268 -40.36 -6.75 -4.98
CA VAL A 268 -41.07 -7.67 -5.90
C VAL A 268 -42.11 -6.87 -6.67
#